data_AF-A0A520HU81-F1
#
_entry.id   AF-A0A520HU81-F1
#
_cell.length_a   1.000
_cell.length_b   1.000
_cell.length_c   1.000
_cell.angle_alpha   90.00
_cell.angle_beta   90.00
_cell.angle_gamma   90.00
#
_symmetry.space_group_name_H-M   'P 1'
#
loop_
_entity.id
_entity.type
_entity.pdbx_description
1 polymer ?
#
loop_
_entity_poly.entity_id
_entity_poly.type
_entity_poly.pdbx_seq_one_letter_code
_entity_poly.pdbx_strand_id
1 'polypeptide(L)'
;MATEVLVPTLGESITEATLGEWLKQPGDAVAADEPIASLETDKVSVEVPSPVAGVMGEHAVAVGDTVQVGAMLATVDAGGSAPAKADAPQPAVTESAAPAATPAQTDEPQGDAAAALSPSVRRAVLEHGVDPATIKGTGKD
;
A
#
# COMPACT_ATOMS: atom_id res chain seq x y z
N MET A 1 -0.40 -25.51 -3.20
CA MET A 1 -1.50 -26.39 -2.72
C MET A 1 -2.50 -25.45 -2.09
N ALA A 2 -3.74 -25.42 -2.59
CA ALA A 2 -4.76 -24.54 -2.03
C ALA A 2 -5.25 -25.08 -0.69
N THR A 3 -5.05 -24.29 0.37
CA THR A 3 -5.58 -24.52 1.71
C THR A 3 -6.86 -23.70 1.85
N GLU A 4 -7.95 -24.35 2.24
CA GLU A 4 -9.22 -23.69 2.52
C GLU A 4 -9.14 -22.96 3.87
N VAL A 5 -9.52 -21.68 3.88
CA VAL A 5 -9.61 -20.90 5.10
C VAL A 5 -11.06 -20.94 5.57
N LEU A 6 -11.25 -21.48 6.78
CA LEU A 6 -12.55 -21.63 7.40
C LEU A 6 -12.78 -20.52 8.42
N VAL A 7 -14.06 -20.17 8.65
CA VAL A 7 -14.45 -19.25 9.72
C VAL A 7 -14.02 -19.84 11.08
N PRO A 8 -13.20 -19.14 11.87
CA PRO A 8 -12.79 -19.60 13.19
C PRO A 8 -13.98 -19.57 14.16
N THR A 9 -13.84 -20.20 15.32
CA THR A 9 -14.88 -20.14 16.35
C THR A 9 -14.91 -18.75 16.97
N LEU A 10 -16.02 -18.03 16.81
CA LEU A 10 -16.18 -16.63 17.21
C LEU A 10 -16.67 -16.46 18.67
N GLY A 11 -16.87 -17.58 19.38
CA GLY A 11 -17.33 -17.64 20.76
C GLY A 11 -18.31 -18.80 20.98
N GLU A 12 -18.49 -19.24 22.22
CA GLU A 12 -19.31 -20.42 22.56
C GLU A 12 -20.79 -20.30 22.13
N SER A 13 -21.27 -19.07 21.90
CA SER A 13 -22.68 -18.77 21.55
C SER A 13 -22.86 -18.08 20.19
N ILE A 14 -21.77 -17.86 19.43
CA ILE A 14 -21.82 -17.12 18.15
C ILE A 14 -21.63 -18.12 17.01
N THR A 15 -22.71 -18.36 16.25
CA THR A 15 -22.75 -19.36 15.17
C THR A 15 -22.65 -18.74 13.77
N GLU A 16 -22.81 -17.41 13.67
CA GLU A 16 -22.79 -16.67 12.42
C GLU A 16 -22.05 -15.34 12.55
N ALA A 17 -21.51 -14.87 11.43
CA ALA A 17 -20.80 -13.60 11.31
C ALA A 17 -21.03 -13.00 9.93
N THR A 18 -20.94 -11.69 9.82
CA THR A 18 -21.02 -11.01 8.51
C THR A 18 -19.62 -10.60 8.09
N LEU A 19 -19.25 -10.79 6.82
CA LEU A 19 -17.98 -10.31 6.32
C LEU A 19 -17.98 -8.78 6.25
N GLY A 20 -17.23 -8.12 7.12
CA GLY A 20 -17.14 -6.66 7.17
C GLY A 20 -16.25 -6.10 6.06
N GLU A 21 -15.05 -6.65 5.89
CA GLU A 21 -14.12 -6.25 4.84
C GLU A 21 -13.05 -7.31 4.54
N TRP A 22 -12.57 -7.31 3.29
CA TRP A 22 -11.40 -8.08 2.86
C TRP A 22 -10.14 -7.22 3.00
N LEU A 23 -9.20 -7.65 3.83
CA LEU A 23 -7.88 -7.01 3.97
C LEU A 23 -6.91 -7.46 2.88
N LYS A 24 -7.16 -8.64 2.29
CA LYS A 24 -6.38 -9.25 1.22
C LYS A 24 -7.25 -9.57 0.03
N GLN A 25 -6.68 -9.45 -1.16
CA GLN A 25 -7.36 -9.73 -2.42
C GLN A 25 -6.76 -10.96 -3.11
N PRO A 26 -7.49 -11.62 -4.03
CA PRO A 26 -6.97 -12.73 -4.82
C PRO A 26 -5.70 -12.29 -5.56
N GLY A 27 -4.61 -13.05 -5.40
CA GLY A 27 -3.29 -12.75 -5.94
C GLY A 27 -2.35 -12.01 -4.99
N ASP A 28 -2.83 -11.54 -3.84
CA ASP A 28 -2.00 -10.85 -2.86
C ASP A 28 -1.22 -11.82 -1.96
N ALA A 29 -0.03 -11.41 -1.52
CA ALA A 29 0.79 -12.22 -0.61
C ALA A 29 0.22 -12.18 0.81
N VAL A 30 0.06 -13.34 1.45
CA VAL A 30 -0.35 -13.45 2.86
C VAL A 30 0.65 -14.29 3.65
N ALA A 31 1.01 -13.85 4.85
CA ALA A 31 1.79 -14.68 5.77
C ALA A 31 0.87 -15.57 6.62
N ALA A 32 1.44 -16.62 7.21
CA ALA A 32 0.75 -17.38 8.25
C ALA A 32 0.49 -16.46 9.46
N ASP A 33 -0.66 -16.63 10.09
CA ASP A 33 -1.15 -15.79 11.21
C ASP A 33 -1.42 -14.32 10.84
N GLU A 34 -1.40 -13.95 9.55
CA GLU A 34 -1.75 -12.60 9.09
C GLU A 34 -3.26 -12.45 8.89
N PRO A 35 -3.89 -11.34 9.33
CA PRO A 35 -5.32 -11.12 9.16
C PRO A 35 -5.67 -10.90 7.68
N ILE A 36 -6.59 -11.70 7.17
CA ILE A 36 -7.02 -11.68 5.76
C ILE A 36 -8.39 -11.04 5.55
N ALA A 37 -9.25 -11.11 6.55
CA ALA A 37 -10.62 -10.61 6.52
C ALA A 37 -11.06 -10.20 7.93
N SER A 38 -11.95 -9.21 8.00
CA SER A 38 -12.61 -8.79 9.22
C SER A 38 -14.06 -9.26 9.20
N LEU A 39 -14.45 -10.07 10.18
CA LEU A 39 -15.82 -10.50 10.40
C LEU A 39 -16.46 -9.60 11.45
N GLU A 40 -17.61 -9.02 11.14
CA GLU A 40 -18.41 -8.24 12.07
C GLU A 40 -19.55 -9.11 12.63
N THR A 41 -19.67 -9.12 13.95
CA THR A 41 -20.79 -9.72 14.68
C THR A 41 -21.54 -8.63 15.44
N ASP A 42 -22.73 -8.93 15.97
CA ASP A 42 -23.61 -7.96 16.69
C ASP A 42 -22.89 -7.12 17.77
N LYS A 43 -21.81 -7.65 18.36
CA LYS A 43 -21.09 -7.01 19.46
C LYS A 43 -19.61 -6.73 19.21
N VAL A 44 -18.95 -7.49 18.32
CA VAL A 44 -17.50 -7.47 18.19
C VAL A 44 -17.09 -7.77 16.75
N SER A 45 -16.06 -7.08 16.27
CA SER A 45 -15.37 -7.45 15.03
C SER A 45 -14.22 -8.40 15.35
N VAL A 46 -14.17 -9.53 14.66
CA VAL A 46 -13.14 -10.57 14.81
C VAL A 46 -12.40 -10.71 13.49
N GLU A 47 -11.08 -10.63 13.57
CA GLU A 47 -10.23 -10.82 12.40
C GLU A 47 -9.98 -12.31 12.15
N VAL A 48 -10.01 -12.71 10.89
CA VAL A 48 -9.70 -14.08 10.45
C VAL A 48 -8.22 -14.13 10.07
N PRO A 49 -7.36 -14.84 10.82
CA PRO A 49 -5.98 -15.04 10.44
C PRO A 49 -5.84 -16.11 9.36
N SER A 50 -4.81 -15.98 8.52
CA SER A 50 -4.47 -17.01 7.53
C SER A 50 -3.84 -18.24 8.21
N PRO A 51 -4.29 -19.47 7.92
CA PRO A 51 -3.70 -20.70 8.49
C PRO A 51 -2.33 -21.03 7.90
N VAL A 52 -1.99 -20.49 6.73
CA VAL A 52 -0.75 -20.77 5.99
C VAL A 52 -0.23 -19.51 5.30
N ALA A 53 1.09 -19.45 5.09
CA ALA A 53 1.69 -18.42 4.25
C ALA A 53 1.56 -18.81 2.77
N GLY A 54 1.19 -17.87 1.91
CA GLY A 54 0.96 -18.14 0.50
C GLY A 54 0.41 -16.94 -0.26
N VAL A 55 -0.34 -17.23 -1.31
CA VAL A 55 -1.05 -16.23 -2.11
C VAL A 55 -2.55 -16.41 -1.90
N MET A 56 -3.26 -15.30 -1.69
CA MET A 56 -4.72 -15.31 -1.61
C MET A 56 -5.33 -15.86 -2.91
N GLY A 57 -6.19 -16.85 -2.78
CA GLY A 57 -6.94 -17.46 -3.86
C GLY A 57 -8.29 -16.78 -4.07
N GLU A 58 -9.25 -17.54 -4.58
CA GLU A 58 -10.60 -17.03 -4.84
C GLU A 58 -11.38 -16.84 -3.54
N HIS A 59 -12.10 -15.73 -3.44
CA HIS A 59 -13.03 -15.45 -2.36
C HIS A 59 -14.34 -16.20 -2.62
N ALA A 60 -14.74 -17.07 -1.69
CA ALA A 60 -16.02 -17.75 -1.76
C ALA A 60 -17.18 -16.88 -1.24
N VAL A 61 -16.86 -15.82 -0.49
CA VAL A 61 -17.82 -14.93 0.17
C VAL A 61 -17.54 -13.47 -0.15
N ALA A 62 -18.61 -12.69 -0.27
CA ALA A 62 -18.53 -11.26 -0.55
C ALA A 62 -18.61 -10.42 0.73
N VAL A 63 -18.18 -9.15 0.65
CA VAL A 63 -18.38 -8.18 1.72
C VAL A 63 -19.88 -7.95 1.94
N GLY A 64 -20.31 -8.04 3.19
CA GLY A 64 -21.70 -7.99 3.62
C GLY A 64 -22.42 -9.34 3.64
N ASP A 65 -21.76 -10.43 3.25
CA ASP A 65 -22.36 -11.77 3.26
C ASP A 65 -22.26 -12.43 4.64
N THR A 66 -23.30 -13.19 5.01
CA THR A 66 -23.38 -13.86 6.31
C THR A 66 -22.86 -15.29 6.21
N VAL A 67 -21.84 -15.60 7.00
CA VAL A 67 -21.14 -16.89 7.03
C VAL A 67 -21.33 -17.60 8.37
N GLN A 68 -21.39 -18.93 8.34
CA GLN A 68 -21.50 -19.76 9.54
C GLN A 68 -20.10 -20.18 10.03
N VAL A 69 -19.97 -20.52 11.32
CA VAL A 69 -18.73 -21.09 11.85
C VAL A 69 -18.38 -22.38 11.09
N GLY A 70 -17.12 -22.49 10.65
CA GLY A 70 -16.65 -23.60 9.82
C GLY A 70 -17.02 -23.52 8.34
N ALA A 71 -17.68 -22.45 7.88
CA ALA A 71 -17.89 -22.21 6.45
C ALA A 71 -16.57 -21.81 5.76
N MET A 72 -16.46 -22.11 4.46
CA MET A 72 -15.32 -21.71 3.64
C MET A 72 -15.41 -20.23 3.27
N LEU A 73 -14.38 -19.47 3.64
CA LEU A 73 -14.27 -18.04 3.33
C LEU A 73 -13.53 -17.80 2.01
N ALA A 74 -12.35 -18.38 1.89
CA ALA A 74 -11.47 -18.24 0.74
C ALA A 74 -10.50 -19.42 0.70
N THR A 75 -9.75 -19.53 -0.39
CA THR A 75 -8.61 -20.45 -0.51
C THR A 75 -7.31 -19.65 -0.48
N VAL A 76 -6.24 -20.23 0.06
CA VAL A 76 -4.88 -19.67 0.04
C VAL A 76 -3.94 -20.70 -0.57
N ASP A 77 -3.21 -20.36 -1.62
CA ASP A 77 -2.24 -21.29 -2.19
C ASP A 77 -0.93 -21.25 -1.40
N ALA A 78 -0.76 -22.23 -0.50
CA ALA A 78 0.48 -22.49 0.20
C ALA A 78 1.52 -23.02 -0.81
N GLY A 79 2.47 -22.16 -1.18
CA GLY A 79 3.48 -22.45 -2.19
C GLY A 79 3.48 -21.49 -3.38
N GLY A 80 2.46 -20.64 -3.51
CA GLY A 80 2.54 -19.46 -4.36
C GLY A 80 3.62 -18.54 -3.80
N SER A 81 4.79 -18.49 -4.43
CA SER A 81 5.55 -17.24 -4.35
C SER A 81 4.63 -16.19 -4.95
N ALA A 82 4.16 -15.25 -4.13
CA ALA A 82 3.70 -13.98 -4.68
C ALA A 82 4.76 -13.54 -5.70
N PRO A 83 4.40 -13.18 -6.94
CA PRO A 83 5.39 -12.72 -7.89
C PRO A 83 6.13 -11.59 -7.19
N ALA A 84 7.40 -11.85 -6.87
CA ALA A 84 8.28 -10.82 -6.36
C ALA A 84 8.18 -9.73 -7.41
N LYS A 85 7.62 -8.58 -7.04
CA LYS A 85 7.69 -7.37 -7.83
C LYS A 85 9.16 -6.95 -7.82
N ALA A 86 9.96 -7.69 -8.57
CA ALA A 86 11.32 -7.39 -8.95
C ALA A 86 11.21 -6.68 -10.30
N ASP A 87 11.06 -5.36 -10.25
CA ASP A 87 11.67 -4.40 -11.19
C ASP A 87 11.39 -3.00 -10.60
N ALA A 88 12.37 -2.15 -10.31
CA ALA A 88 13.55 -1.90 -11.12
C ALA A 88 14.84 -1.74 -10.28
N PRO A 89 15.95 -2.39 -10.67
CA PRO A 89 17.27 -1.85 -10.42
C PRO A 89 17.53 -0.74 -11.43
N GLN A 90 17.54 0.52 -11.01
CA GLN A 90 18.05 1.57 -11.89
C GLN A 90 19.59 1.47 -11.93
N PRO A 91 20.20 1.21 -13.10
CA PRO A 91 21.60 0.86 -13.21
C PRO A 91 22.51 2.07 -12.99
N ALA A 92 23.59 1.83 -12.26
CA ALA A 92 24.72 2.72 -12.16
C ALA A 92 25.51 2.79 -13.49
N VAL A 93 26.03 4.00 -13.74
CA VAL A 93 27.17 4.40 -14.59
C VAL A 93 27.14 4.13 -16.11
N THR A 94 27.10 5.22 -16.87
CA THR A 94 28.03 5.41 -18.00
C THR A 94 28.69 6.79 -17.89
N GLU A 95 30.01 6.74 -17.75
CA GLU A 95 30.95 7.85 -17.74
C GLU A 95 31.33 8.21 -19.19
N SER A 96 31.77 9.46 -19.37
CA SER A 96 32.58 9.98 -20.48
C SER A 96 31.86 10.63 -21.68
N ALA A 97 31.86 11.97 -21.69
CA ALA A 97 32.79 12.74 -22.53
C ALA A 97 32.68 14.25 -22.24
N ALA A 98 33.71 14.81 -21.61
CA ALA A 98 34.07 16.23 -21.80
C ALA A 98 34.76 16.37 -23.19
N PRO A 99 34.76 17.56 -23.82
CA PRO A 99 35.78 18.54 -23.43
C PRO A 99 35.37 20.03 -23.50
N ALA A 100 36.09 20.80 -22.67
CA ALA A 100 36.54 22.20 -22.85
C ALA A 100 35.47 23.32 -22.88
N ALA A 101 35.28 24.07 -21.79
CA ALA A 101 36.10 25.20 -21.28
C ALA A 101 35.68 26.56 -21.92
N THR A 102 34.87 27.40 -21.23
CA THR A 102 35.28 28.51 -20.30
C THR A 102 35.20 29.87 -21.02
N PRO A 103 34.95 31.04 -20.38
CA PRO A 103 34.07 31.40 -19.25
C PRO A 103 33.21 32.66 -19.54
N ALA A 104 32.14 32.87 -18.78
CA ALA A 104 31.80 34.22 -18.33
C ALA A 104 31.02 34.10 -17.02
N GLN A 105 31.71 34.47 -15.95
CA GLN A 105 31.24 34.58 -14.57
C GLN A 105 29.99 35.46 -14.47
N THR A 106 29.04 35.04 -13.63
CA THR A 106 28.39 35.91 -12.65
C THR A 106 27.84 35.02 -11.55
N ASP A 107 28.47 35.13 -10.39
CA ASP A 107 27.99 34.85 -9.03
C ASP A 107 26.75 33.96 -8.87
N GLU A 108 26.97 32.76 -8.34
CA GLU A 108 26.06 32.18 -7.35
C GLU A 108 26.18 32.99 -6.05
N PRO A 109 25.07 33.15 -5.31
CA PRO A 109 24.80 32.09 -4.36
C PRO A 109 23.44 31.46 -4.58
N GLN A 110 23.41 30.14 -4.34
CA GLN A 110 22.24 29.41 -3.92
C GLN A 110 21.35 30.21 -2.96
N GLY A 111 20.04 30.07 -3.16
CA GLY A 111 19.04 30.26 -2.12
C GLY A 111 18.28 31.56 -2.26
N ASP A 112 17.03 31.45 -2.70
CA ASP A 112 15.83 31.86 -1.94
C ASP A 112 14.64 32.14 -2.89
N ALA A 113 14.18 31.10 -3.59
CA ALA A 113 12.86 31.12 -4.24
C ALA A 113 12.12 29.81 -3.98
N ALA A 114 12.87 28.72 -3.82
CA ALA A 114 12.36 27.52 -3.16
C ALA A 114 12.27 27.69 -1.62
N ALA A 115 13.11 28.53 -0.99
CA ALA A 115 13.16 28.67 0.48
C ALA A 115 12.13 29.66 1.07
N ALA A 116 11.67 30.66 0.30
CA ALA A 116 10.57 31.55 0.69
C ALA A 116 9.20 30.84 0.83
N LEU A 117 9.05 29.63 0.26
CA LEU A 117 7.82 28.85 0.34
C LEU A 117 7.94 27.81 1.44
N SER A 118 7.15 27.98 2.51
CA SER A 118 7.05 26.99 3.58
C SER A 118 6.64 25.62 3.01
N PRO A 119 7.13 24.49 3.59
CA PRO A 119 6.95 23.15 3.03
C PRO A 119 5.51 22.79 2.68
N SER A 120 4.54 23.29 3.45
CA SER A 120 3.11 23.11 3.22
C SER A 120 2.60 23.84 1.99
N VAL A 121 3.08 25.07 1.74
CA VAL A 121 2.70 25.85 0.55
C VAL A 121 3.28 25.20 -0.70
N ARG A 122 4.51 24.68 -0.63
CA ARG A 122 5.12 23.94 -1.75
C ARG A 122 4.31 22.69 -2.11
N ARG A 123 3.82 21.95 -1.13
CA ARG A 123 2.94 20.79 -1.35
C ARG A 123 1.63 21.18 -2.04
N ALA A 124 0.94 22.20 -1.53
CA ALA A 124 -0.32 22.66 -2.12
C ALA A 124 -0.16 23.17 -3.57
N VAL A 125 0.92 23.91 -3.85
CA VAL A 125 1.22 24.44 -5.18
C VAL A 125 1.45 23.31 -6.20
N LEU A 126 2.15 22.25 -5.80
CA LEU A 126 2.38 21.06 -6.63
C LEU A 126 1.09 20.24 -6.86
N GLU A 127 0.24 20.10 -5.84
CA GLU A 127 -1.04 19.37 -5.97
C GLU A 127 -2.04 20.08 -6.88
N HIS A 128 -2.00 21.42 -6.90
CA HIS A 128 -2.81 22.23 -7.80
C HIS A 128 -2.14 22.48 -9.17
N GLY A 129 -0.98 21.89 -9.42
CA GLY A 129 -0.27 21.97 -10.71
C GLY A 129 0.23 23.38 -11.06
N VAL A 130 0.47 24.23 -10.05
CA VAL A 130 0.94 25.60 -10.24
C VAL A 130 2.47 25.61 -10.11
N ASP A 131 3.15 26.36 -10.99
CA ASP A 131 4.62 26.41 -10.96
C ASP A 131 5.11 27.41 -9.89
N PRO A 132 5.89 26.95 -8.89
CA PRO A 132 6.36 27.80 -7.79
C PRO A 132 7.33 28.91 -8.24
N ALA A 133 7.98 28.78 -9.40
CA ALA A 133 8.86 29.81 -9.94
C ALA A 133 8.09 31.01 -10.53
N THR A 134 6.80 30.83 -10.84
CA THR A 134 5.91 31.94 -11.25
C THR A 134 5.24 32.65 -10.08
N ILE A 135 5.37 32.14 -8.85
CA ILE A 135 4.77 32.73 -7.67
C ILE A 135 5.76 33.69 -7.00
N LYS A 136 5.51 35.00 -7.18
CA LYS A 136 6.25 36.05 -6.48
C LYS A 136 5.78 36.13 -5.02
N GLY A 137 6.59 35.63 -4.09
CA GLY A 137 6.33 35.74 -2.66
C GLY A 137 6.29 37.20 -2.21
N THR A 138 5.20 37.63 -1.56
CA THR A 138 5.06 38.97 -0.99
C THR A 138 5.46 39.01 0.50
N GLY A 139 6.24 38.04 0.95
CA GLY A 139 6.72 37.95 2.31
C GLY A 139 7.60 39.15 2.64
N LYS A 140 7.24 39.90 3.66
CA LYS A 140 8.09 40.94 4.25
C LYS A 140 9.04 40.20 5.19
N ASP A 141 10.33 40.29 4.91
CA ASP A 141 11.42 39.81 5.79
C ASP A 141 11.18 40.20 7.26
#